data_AF-A0AAD6YZQ9-F1
#
_entry.id   AF-A0AAD6YZQ9-F1
#
_cell.length_a   1.000
_cell.length_b   1.000
_cell.length_c   1.000
_cell.angle_alpha   90.00
_cell.angle_beta   90.00
_cell.angle_gamma   90.00
#
_symmetry.space_group_name_H-M   'P 1'
#
loop_
_entity.id
_entity.type
_entity.pdbx_description
1 polymer ?
#
loop_
_entity_poly.entity_id
_entity_poly.type
_entity_poly.pdbx_seq_one_letter_code
_entity_poly.pdbx_strand_id
1 'polypeptide(L)'
;MQFTWAYTAIIASALLAPFVAATGTLSVDVCGEVDAELKLPSLLPPFKPKSFGIIKECLCISTIPEYIESNLLLGAIALFGKKALIAELTLMVNNCAGSSQCHYPSHSVPSCKSGSPCYFTCTDGYSAYPSGAYPTQCVCSYPYTECNGKCGTFRGCPSTYYAKREIVGKCSEGYTACGVPGAGAKSWDCIDTQTDLESCGGCPYSDLSYPSPLGKDCTLISGVSDVACVKGHCVVHKCISGYDLKGTSGCIYSEDNVVLAAQYGLEHNQL
;
A
#
# COMPACT_ATOMS: atom_id res chain seq x y z
N MET A 1 76.90 -2.05 30.91
CA MET A 1 76.06 -2.54 29.79
C MET A 1 74.73 -1.79 29.87
N GLN A 2 74.56 -0.77 29.02
CA GLN A 2 73.36 0.06 28.95
C GLN A 2 72.42 -0.53 27.88
N PHE A 3 71.16 -0.78 28.23
CA PHE A 3 70.12 -1.14 27.27
C PHE A 3 69.21 0.08 27.05
N THR A 4 69.31 0.66 25.87
CA THR A 4 68.41 1.70 25.36
C THR A 4 67.13 1.06 24.85
N TRP A 5 65.98 1.55 25.30
CA TRP A 5 64.67 1.14 24.79
C TRP A 5 64.30 2.06 23.62
N ALA A 6 64.16 1.48 22.43
CA ALA A 6 63.68 2.17 21.25
C ALA A 6 62.16 2.40 21.36
N TYR A 7 61.75 3.67 21.33
CA TYR A 7 60.37 4.09 21.12
C TYR A 7 60.00 3.82 19.64
N THR A 8 59.11 2.86 19.39
CA THR A 8 58.45 2.72 18.09
C THR A 8 57.09 3.42 18.15
N ALA A 9 56.96 4.47 17.34
CA ALA A 9 55.71 5.17 17.09
C ALA A 9 54.72 4.23 16.38
N ILE A 10 53.55 4.00 16.99
CA ILE A 10 52.44 3.30 16.34
C ILE A 10 51.68 4.34 15.53
N ILE A 11 51.76 4.18 14.21
CA ILE A 11 51.04 4.95 13.21
C ILE A 11 49.55 4.70 13.41
N ALA A 12 48.78 5.78 13.63
CA ALA A 12 47.33 5.73 13.69
C ALA A 12 46.78 5.33 12.31
N SER A 13 46.43 4.06 12.15
CA SER A 13 45.66 3.58 11.02
C SER A 13 44.23 4.09 11.18
N ALA A 14 43.83 5.05 10.35
CA ALA A 14 42.45 5.43 10.16
C ALA A 14 41.69 4.22 9.58
N LEU A 15 41.10 3.42 10.47
CA LEU A 15 40.15 2.38 10.09
C LEU A 15 38.88 3.09 9.65
N LEU A 16 38.67 3.12 8.33
CA LEU A 16 37.38 3.40 7.73
C LEU A 16 36.39 2.37 8.28
N ALA A 17 35.54 2.78 9.22
CA ALA A 17 34.41 1.98 9.63
C ALA A 17 33.53 1.73 8.39
N PRO A 18 33.09 0.47 8.14
CA PRO A 18 32.14 0.22 7.09
C PRO A 18 30.87 1.00 7.43
N PHE A 19 30.40 1.82 6.48
CA PHE A 19 29.11 2.48 6.55
C PHE A 19 28.04 1.39 6.72
N VAL A 20 27.50 1.27 7.92
CA VAL A 20 26.42 0.33 8.21
C VAL A 20 25.13 0.94 7.66
N ALA A 21 24.68 0.39 6.54
CA ALA A 21 23.43 0.75 5.91
C ALA A 21 22.27 0.09 6.68
N ALA A 22 21.50 0.88 7.42
CA ALA A 22 20.26 0.43 8.03
C ALA A 22 19.31 -0.07 6.93
N THR A 23 18.87 -1.33 7.02
CA THR A 23 18.07 -2.02 5.99
C THR A 23 16.55 -1.83 6.13
N GLY A 24 16.12 -0.85 6.92
CA GLY A 24 14.71 -0.47 7.05
C GLY A 24 14.35 0.71 6.15
N THR A 25 13.12 0.74 5.63
CA THR A 25 12.48 1.94 5.06
C THR A 25 12.23 2.96 6.19
N LEU A 26 13.29 3.46 6.80
CA LEU A 26 13.22 4.41 7.90
C LEU A 26 12.93 5.79 7.32
N SER A 27 11.72 6.31 7.56
CA SER A 27 11.32 7.62 7.07
C SER A 27 11.76 8.78 7.97
N VAL A 28 12.04 8.50 9.25
CA VAL A 28 12.42 9.51 10.26
C VAL A 28 13.44 8.93 11.24
N ASP A 29 14.47 9.70 11.58
CA ASP A 29 15.44 9.37 12.62
C ASP A 29 15.93 10.64 13.33
N VAL A 30 16.72 10.49 14.39
CA VAL A 30 17.48 11.58 15.00
C VAL A 30 18.96 11.24 14.90
N CYS A 31 19.71 12.13 14.27
CA CYS A 31 21.13 11.94 14.03
C CYS A 31 21.92 13.17 14.46
N GLY A 32 23.19 12.96 14.83
CA GLY A 32 24.07 14.03 15.22
C GLY A 32 25.53 13.61 15.31
N GLU A 33 26.41 14.61 15.28
CA GLU A 33 27.84 14.42 15.50
C GLU A 33 28.12 14.43 16.99
N VAL A 34 28.31 13.24 17.54
CA VAL A 34 28.68 13.07 18.94
C VAL A 34 30.17 13.37 19.05
N ASP A 35 30.53 14.41 19.80
CA ASP A 35 31.89 14.73 20.23
C ASP A 35 31.88 14.92 21.76
N ALA A 36 31.75 13.80 22.48
CA ALA A 36 31.60 13.82 23.94
C ALA A 36 32.16 12.55 24.60
N GLU A 37 32.53 12.67 25.87
CA GLU A 37 33.01 11.56 26.69
C GLU A 37 31.85 10.67 27.15
N LEU A 38 31.91 9.38 26.81
CA LEU A 38 30.91 8.41 27.27
C LEU A 38 31.08 8.14 28.76
N LYS A 39 30.09 8.55 29.55
CA LYS A 39 30.05 8.38 31.01
C LYS A 39 28.84 7.54 31.38
N LEU A 40 29.09 6.39 31.99
CA LEU A 40 28.00 5.54 32.49
C LEU A 40 27.86 5.70 34.00
N PRO A 41 26.63 5.84 34.52
CA PRO A 41 26.39 5.92 35.96
C PRO A 41 26.82 4.61 36.63
N SER A 42 27.72 4.68 37.60
CA SER A 42 28.14 3.48 38.34
C SER A 42 26.99 2.94 39.18
N LEU A 43 26.74 1.63 39.10
CA LEU A 43 25.78 0.92 39.96
C LEU A 43 26.37 0.51 41.32
N LEU A 44 27.69 0.69 41.50
CA LEU A 44 28.41 0.34 42.73
C LEU A 44 28.92 1.59 43.47
N PRO A 45 28.91 1.61 44.81
CA PRO A 45 29.54 2.66 45.62
C PRO A 45 31.02 2.79 45.23
N PRO A 46 31.56 4.02 45.02
CA PRO A 46 31.02 5.33 45.39
C PRO A 46 30.14 6.03 44.34
N PHE A 47 29.42 5.30 43.47
CA PHE A 47 28.48 5.83 42.46
C PHE A 47 29.06 6.89 41.50
N LYS A 48 30.40 6.94 41.39
CA LYS A 48 31.07 7.86 40.47
C LYS A 48 30.89 7.37 39.04
N PRO A 49 30.49 8.23 38.08
CA PRO A 49 30.36 7.81 36.70
C PRO A 49 31.70 7.31 36.16
N LYS A 50 31.68 6.19 35.44
CA LYS A 50 32.88 5.61 34.82
C LYS A 50 32.99 6.10 33.38
N SER A 51 34.15 6.64 33.03
CA SER A 51 34.47 7.06 31.66
C SER A 51 34.95 5.90 30.82
N PHE A 52 34.49 5.86 29.56
CA PHE A 52 34.86 4.89 28.55
C PHE A 52 35.59 5.51 27.34
N GLY A 53 35.96 6.79 27.44
CA GLY A 53 36.64 7.52 26.38
C GLY A 53 35.73 8.47 25.61
N ILE A 54 36.33 9.20 24.68
CA ILE A 54 35.65 10.18 23.84
C ILE A 54 35.09 9.46 22.61
N ILE A 55 33.80 9.67 22.36
CA ILE A 55 33.13 9.26 21.13
C ILE A 55 33.15 10.48 20.21
N LYS A 56 33.77 10.31 19.04
CA LYS A 56 33.83 11.31 17.98
C LYS A 56 33.33 10.70 16.67
N GLU A 57 32.03 10.52 16.58
CA GLU A 57 31.38 9.80 15.48
C GLU A 57 30.01 10.40 15.15
N CYS A 58 29.60 10.33 13.89
CA CYS A 58 28.25 10.68 13.50
C CYS A 58 27.33 9.49 13.74
N LEU A 59 26.37 9.63 14.66
CA LEU A 59 25.48 8.54 15.05
C LEU A 59 24.01 8.93 14.85
N CYS A 60 23.21 7.95 14.48
CA CYS A 60 21.76 8.03 14.44
C CYS A 60 21.18 7.09 15.49
N ILE A 61 20.04 7.42 16.10
CA ILE A 61 19.43 6.58 17.14
C ILE A 61 19.19 5.15 16.62
N SER A 62 18.74 5.01 15.37
CA SER A 62 18.48 3.69 14.77
C SER A 62 19.72 2.80 14.64
N THR A 63 20.93 3.38 14.49
CA THR A 63 22.18 2.64 14.28
C THR A 63 22.96 2.38 15.57
N ILE A 64 22.56 2.98 16.70
CA ILE A 64 23.18 2.77 18.01
C ILE A 64 23.31 1.28 18.37
N PRO A 65 22.28 0.42 18.20
CA PRO A 65 22.39 -0.99 18.59
C PRO A 65 23.54 -1.70 17.87
N GLU A 66 23.71 -1.44 16.58
CA GLU A 66 24.77 -2.03 15.74
C GLU A 66 26.13 -1.43 16.08
N TYR A 67 26.20 -0.12 16.35
CA TYR A 67 27.42 0.56 16.78
C TYR A 67 27.98 -0.01 18.09
N ILE A 68 27.10 -0.36 19.05
CA ILE A 68 27.49 -0.96 20.33
C ILE A 68 28.15 -2.33 20.12
N GLU A 69 27.82 -3.05 19.05
CA GLU A 69 28.44 -4.36 18.76
C GLU A 69 29.89 -4.24 18.25
N SER A 70 30.41 -3.01 18.09
CA SER A 70 31.82 -2.78 17.80
C SER A 70 32.75 -3.16 18.98
N ASN A 71 33.97 -3.61 18.64
CA ASN A 71 34.97 -4.07 19.61
C ASN A 71 35.33 -3.04 20.71
N LEU A 72 35.09 -1.74 20.46
CA LEU A 72 35.44 -0.67 21.39
C LEU A 72 34.57 -0.66 22.66
N LEU A 73 33.34 -1.19 22.58
CA LEU A 73 32.35 -1.07 23.65
C LEU A 73 32.08 -2.39 24.39
N LEU A 74 32.73 -3.49 24.02
CA LEU A 74 32.58 -4.80 24.67
C LEU A 74 32.80 -4.75 26.19
N GLY A 75 33.80 -3.99 26.64
CA GLY A 75 34.09 -3.80 28.07
C GLY A 75 33.00 -3.02 28.82
N ALA A 76 32.35 -2.07 28.16
CA ALA A 76 31.23 -1.32 28.72
C ALA A 76 29.95 -2.18 28.78
N ILE A 77 29.70 -2.99 27.74
CA ILE A 77 28.57 -3.93 27.70
C ILE A 77 28.66 -4.95 28.82
N ALA A 78 29.85 -5.52 29.07
CA ALA A 78 30.04 -6.51 30.13
C ALA A 78 29.74 -5.95 31.54
N LEU A 79 29.95 -4.64 31.75
CA LEU A 79 29.78 -3.99 33.05
C LEU A 79 28.38 -3.41 33.27
N PHE A 80 27.76 -2.85 32.22
CA PHE A 80 26.52 -2.06 32.34
C PHE A 80 25.35 -2.62 31.51
N GLY A 81 25.62 -3.57 30.63
CA GLY A 81 24.64 -4.14 29.71
C GLY A 81 24.31 -3.22 28.53
N LYS A 82 23.87 -3.81 27.41
CA LYS A 82 23.54 -3.09 26.17
C LYS A 82 22.50 -1.98 26.40
N LYS A 83 21.50 -2.22 27.27
CA LYS A 83 20.41 -1.26 27.52
C LYS A 83 20.90 0.07 28.09
N ALA A 84 21.83 0.04 29.04
CA ALA A 84 22.37 1.27 29.63
C ALA A 84 23.18 2.06 28.59
N LEU A 85 23.97 1.37 27.76
CA LEU A 85 24.72 2.01 26.67
C LEU A 85 23.79 2.63 25.63
N ILE A 86 22.73 1.93 25.21
CA ILE A 86 21.76 2.47 24.25
C ILE A 86 21.14 3.76 24.81
N ALA A 87 20.72 3.75 26.08
CA ALA A 87 20.12 4.93 26.71
C ALA A 87 21.09 6.11 26.76
N GLU A 88 22.34 5.88 27.17
CA GLU A 88 23.35 6.94 27.25
C GLU A 88 23.73 7.47 25.87
N LEU A 89 23.98 6.60 24.89
CA LEU A 89 24.28 7.02 23.51
C LEU A 89 23.11 7.77 22.88
N THR A 90 21.87 7.35 23.18
CA THR A 90 20.67 8.06 22.73
C THR A 90 20.60 9.46 23.34
N LEU A 91 20.95 9.61 24.62
CA LEU A 91 21.05 10.93 25.26
C LEU A 91 22.18 11.78 24.65
N MET A 92 23.32 11.18 24.33
CA MET A 92 24.43 11.88 23.68
C MET A 92 24.01 12.40 22.29
N VAL A 93 23.32 11.58 21.49
CA VAL A 93 22.81 11.99 20.16
C VAL A 93 21.75 13.09 20.28
N ASN A 94 20.82 13.00 21.24
CA ASN A 94 19.80 14.03 21.42
C ASN A 94 20.34 15.36 21.93
N ASN A 95 21.48 15.35 22.63
CA ASN A 95 22.06 16.54 23.27
C ASN A 95 23.31 17.08 22.55
N CYS A 96 23.79 16.43 21.49
CA CYS A 96 24.99 16.89 20.79
C CYS A 96 24.72 18.16 19.97
N ALA A 97 25.75 19.00 19.83
CA ALA A 97 25.67 20.16 18.95
C ALA A 97 25.48 19.68 17.50
N GLY A 98 24.40 20.13 16.85
CA GLY A 98 24.05 19.70 15.49
C GLY A 98 23.14 18.47 15.40
N SER A 99 22.60 17.97 16.52
CA SER A 99 21.53 16.97 16.50
C SER A 99 20.34 17.47 15.69
N SER A 100 19.84 16.67 14.76
CA SER A 100 18.69 17.04 13.92
C SER A 100 17.74 15.86 13.75
N GLN A 101 16.45 16.17 13.66
CA GLN A 101 15.45 15.20 13.23
C GLN A 101 15.52 15.08 11.71
N CYS A 102 15.95 13.92 11.24
CA CYS A 102 16.18 13.63 9.84
C CYS A 102 14.93 13.02 9.21
N HIS A 103 14.55 13.53 8.05
CA HIS A 103 13.48 12.99 7.22
C HIS A 103 14.08 12.43 5.95
N TYR A 104 13.86 11.15 5.71
CA TYR A 104 14.48 10.45 4.58
C TYR A 104 13.47 10.22 3.46
N PRO A 105 13.84 10.51 2.20
CA PRO A 105 12.97 10.27 1.07
C PRO A 105 12.85 8.76 0.79
N SER A 106 11.81 8.36 0.04
CA SER A 106 11.72 7.00 -0.50
C SER A 106 12.93 6.68 -1.37
N HIS A 107 13.24 5.38 -1.49
CA HIS A 107 14.42 4.89 -2.21
C HIS A 107 15.74 5.46 -1.69
N SER A 108 15.84 5.71 -0.38
CA SER A 108 17.08 6.12 0.26
C SER A 108 17.44 5.22 1.43
N VAL A 109 18.73 5.15 1.70
CA VAL A 109 19.29 4.50 2.88
C VAL A 109 19.95 5.59 3.73
N PRO A 110 19.48 5.78 4.97
CA PRO A 110 20.07 6.72 5.93
C PRO A 110 21.56 6.46 6.16
N SER A 111 22.36 7.52 6.28
CA SER A 111 23.77 7.42 6.62
C SER A 111 24.26 8.71 7.25
N CYS A 112 24.62 8.68 8.53
CA CYS A 112 25.20 9.84 9.21
C CYS A 112 26.59 10.17 8.65
N LYS A 113 26.84 11.42 8.27
CA LYS A 113 28.17 11.90 7.88
C LYS A 113 28.55 13.16 8.67
N SER A 114 29.83 13.31 8.99
CA SER A 114 30.33 14.55 9.58
C SER A 114 30.07 15.74 8.64
N GLY A 115 29.55 16.83 9.19
CA GLY A 115 29.00 18.00 8.52
C GLY A 115 27.56 17.85 8.02
N SER A 116 27.01 16.63 7.95
CA SER A 116 25.67 16.35 7.43
C SER A 116 25.03 15.13 8.11
N PRO A 117 24.49 15.29 9.34
CA PRO A 117 23.92 14.19 10.11
C PRO A 117 22.74 13.48 9.42
N CYS A 118 21.97 14.22 8.63
CA CYS A 118 20.82 13.70 7.88
C CYS A 118 21.18 13.25 6.46
N TYR A 119 22.44 12.92 6.21
CA TYR A 119 22.84 12.41 4.90
C TYR A 119 22.18 11.06 4.59
N PHE A 120 21.98 10.81 3.31
CA PHE A 120 21.42 9.56 2.80
C PHE A 120 22.02 9.24 1.44
N THR A 121 21.96 7.96 1.08
CA THR A 121 22.35 7.48 -0.25
C THR A 121 21.11 6.96 -0.97
N CYS A 122 20.90 7.41 -2.21
CA CYS A 122 19.79 6.88 -3.02
C CYS A 122 20.07 5.45 -3.46
N THR A 123 19.01 4.66 -3.53
CA THR A 123 19.01 3.24 -3.90
C THR A 123 18.07 3.03 -5.08
N ASP A 124 17.90 1.78 -5.53
CA ASP A 124 16.99 1.42 -6.63
C ASP A 124 17.22 2.19 -7.94
N GLY A 125 18.44 2.67 -8.18
CA GLY A 125 18.80 3.43 -9.38
C GLY A 125 18.40 4.91 -9.35
N TYR A 126 17.84 5.39 -8.24
CA TYR A 126 17.51 6.80 -8.08
C TYR A 126 18.76 7.65 -7.84
N SER A 127 18.68 8.92 -8.21
CA SER A 127 19.77 9.89 -8.06
C SER A 127 19.39 10.97 -7.05
N ALA A 128 20.38 11.39 -6.25
CA ALA A 128 20.21 12.41 -5.24
C ALA A 128 19.94 13.79 -5.86
N TYR A 129 18.93 14.50 -5.36
CA TYR A 129 18.55 15.83 -5.83
C TYR A 129 18.19 16.76 -4.66
N PRO A 130 18.53 18.06 -4.72
CA PRO A 130 19.40 18.69 -5.73
C PRO A 130 20.81 18.08 -5.73
N SER A 131 21.48 18.10 -6.88
CA SER A 131 22.84 17.59 -6.98
C SER A 131 23.78 18.48 -6.15
N GLY A 132 24.54 17.89 -5.23
CA GLY A 132 25.44 18.63 -4.36
C GLY A 132 25.59 17.99 -2.99
N ALA A 133 26.03 18.80 -2.01
CA ALA A 133 26.35 18.35 -0.66
C ALA A 133 25.12 18.06 0.22
N TYR A 134 23.95 18.60 -0.14
CA TYR A 134 22.72 18.52 0.65
C TYR A 134 21.52 18.12 -0.21
N PRO A 135 21.49 16.87 -0.71
CA PRO A 135 20.30 16.36 -1.38
C PRO A 135 19.14 16.24 -0.39
N THR A 136 17.91 16.45 -0.86
CA THR A 136 16.69 16.36 -0.06
C THR A 136 15.76 15.25 -0.54
N GLN A 137 15.97 14.74 -1.76
CA GLN A 137 15.15 13.71 -2.37
C GLN A 137 15.96 12.79 -3.27
N CYS A 138 15.42 11.59 -3.52
CA CYS A 138 15.89 10.65 -4.52
C CYS A 138 14.92 10.70 -5.71
N VAL A 139 15.42 11.07 -6.88
CA VAL A 139 14.59 11.29 -8.08
C VAL A 139 15.03 10.40 -9.23
N CYS A 140 14.06 9.95 -10.01
CA CYS A 140 14.29 9.27 -11.27
C CYS A 140 14.26 10.28 -12.42
N SER A 141 15.38 10.98 -12.62
CA SER A 141 15.50 12.02 -13.65
C SER A 141 15.60 11.43 -15.05
N TYR A 142 15.07 12.15 -16.04
CA TYR A 142 15.28 11.84 -17.46
C TYR A 142 16.77 11.62 -17.77
N PRO A 143 17.15 10.61 -18.59
CA PRO A 143 16.32 9.77 -19.47
C PRO A 143 15.78 8.49 -18.83
N TYR A 144 15.89 8.34 -17.51
CA TYR A 144 15.43 7.15 -16.81
C TYR A 144 13.93 7.20 -16.55
N THR A 145 13.31 6.05 -16.33
CA THR A 145 11.89 5.89 -16.00
C THR A 145 11.78 4.98 -14.79
N GLU A 146 10.86 5.29 -13.88
CA GLU A 146 10.55 4.41 -12.76
C GLU A 146 9.69 3.24 -13.24
N CYS A 147 10.09 2.02 -12.88
CA CYS A 147 9.33 0.81 -13.12
C CYS A 147 9.40 -0.14 -11.92
N ASN A 148 8.24 -0.50 -11.35
CA ASN A 148 8.12 -1.42 -10.21
C ASN A 148 9.07 -1.05 -9.05
N GLY A 149 9.14 0.23 -8.71
CA GLY A 149 9.98 0.76 -7.63
C GLY A 149 11.47 0.86 -7.95
N LYS A 150 11.89 0.69 -9.21
CA LYS A 150 13.27 0.86 -9.66
C LYS A 150 13.37 1.92 -10.75
N CYS A 151 14.35 2.81 -10.65
CA CYS A 151 14.69 3.79 -11.68
C CYS A 151 15.74 3.24 -12.64
N GLY A 152 15.49 3.36 -13.95
CA GLY A 152 16.44 2.89 -14.96
C GLY A 152 15.93 3.07 -16.38
N THR A 153 16.68 2.54 -17.35
CA THR A 153 16.28 2.51 -18.76
C THR A 153 15.49 1.24 -19.03
N PHE A 154 14.17 1.39 -19.15
CA PHE A 154 13.26 0.29 -19.47
C PHE A 154 12.71 0.46 -20.89
N ARG A 155 12.67 -0.63 -21.67
CA ARG A 155 11.99 -0.64 -22.99
C ARG A 155 10.45 -0.68 -22.86
N GLY A 156 9.96 -0.95 -21.65
CA GLY A 156 8.57 -0.98 -21.25
C GLY A 156 8.51 -1.39 -19.78
N CYS A 157 7.55 -0.85 -19.03
CA CYS A 157 7.32 -1.25 -17.65
C CYS A 157 6.15 -2.24 -17.58
N PRO A 158 6.39 -3.55 -17.40
CA PRO A 158 5.29 -4.48 -17.20
C PRO A 158 4.64 -4.15 -15.86
N SER A 159 3.41 -3.64 -15.90
CA SER A 159 2.58 -3.60 -14.70
C SER A 159 2.31 -5.05 -14.30
N THR A 160 2.38 -5.33 -13.00
CA THR A 160 1.89 -6.59 -12.41
C THR A 160 0.38 -6.77 -12.57
N TYR A 161 -0.29 -5.85 -13.27
CA TYR A 161 -1.67 -5.98 -13.69
C TYR A 161 -1.72 -6.87 -14.94
N TYR A 162 -1.93 -8.16 -14.69
CA TYR A 162 -2.30 -9.24 -15.62
C TYR A 162 -1.97 -8.97 -17.10
N ALA A 163 -1.05 -9.79 -17.64
CA ALA A 163 -0.93 -9.96 -19.08
C ALA A 163 -2.34 -9.98 -19.70
N LYS A 164 -2.60 -9.06 -20.62
CA LYS A 164 -3.87 -8.97 -21.38
C LYS A 164 -4.00 -10.22 -22.24
N ARG A 165 -4.41 -11.34 -21.63
CA ARG A 165 -4.80 -12.63 -22.22
C ARG A 165 -5.26 -13.52 -21.05
N GLU A 166 -6.57 -13.84 -21.06
CA GLU A 166 -7.30 -14.74 -20.15
C GLU A 166 -7.87 -14.15 -18.85
N ILE A 167 -8.59 -13.03 -18.93
CA ILE A 167 -9.75 -12.87 -18.04
C ILE A 167 -10.92 -13.55 -18.75
N VAL A 168 -11.04 -14.87 -18.57
CA VAL A 168 -12.30 -15.56 -18.85
C VAL A 168 -13.29 -15.08 -17.80
N GLY A 169 -14.18 -14.15 -18.20
CA GLY A 169 -15.48 -13.85 -17.58
C GLY A 169 -15.57 -14.00 -16.06
N LYS A 170 -14.66 -13.38 -15.30
CA LYS A 170 -14.73 -13.44 -13.84
C LYS A 170 -15.45 -12.20 -13.31
N CYS A 171 -16.67 -12.40 -12.86
CA CYS A 171 -17.44 -11.41 -12.12
C CYS A 171 -17.17 -11.51 -10.62
N SER A 172 -17.53 -10.45 -9.90
CA SER A 172 -17.55 -10.47 -8.42
C SER A 172 -18.59 -11.48 -7.93
N GLU A 173 -18.49 -11.88 -6.66
CA GLU A 173 -19.45 -12.80 -6.06
C GLU A 173 -20.89 -12.25 -6.20
N GLY A 174 -21.81 -13.11 -6.62
CA GLY A 174 -23.22 -12.74 -6.88
C GLY A 174 -23.53 -12.28 -8.32
N TYR A 175 -22.52 -12.04 -9.15
CA TYR A 175 -22.71 -11.58 -10.53
C TYR A 175 -22.38 -12.68 -11.55
N THR A 176 -23.09 -12.67 -12.68
CA THR A 176 -22.90 -13.59 -13.80
C THR A 176 -22.29 -12.86 -14.98
N ALA A 177 -21.27 -13.43 -15.62
CA ALA A 177 -20.69 -12.88 -16.84
C ALA A 177 -21.57 -13.21 -18.05
N CYS A 178 -22.16 -12.17 -18.65
CA CYS A 178 -23.07 -12.27 -19.79
C CYS A 178 -22.45 -11.65 -21.03
N GLY A 179 -22.51 -12.34 -22.18
CA GLY A 179 -22.00 -11.79 -23.44
C GLY A 179 -22.76 -10.54 -23.88
N VAL A 180 -22.04 -9.55 -24.43
CA VAL A 180 -22.64 -8.31 -24.96
C VAL A 180 -22.85 -8.45 -26.47
N PRO A 181 -24.10 -8.49 -26.96
CA PRO A 181 -24.38 -8.57 -28.40
C PRO A 181 -23.74 -7.41 -29.17
N GLY A 182 -23.14 -7.70 -30.32
CA GLY A 182 -22.53 -6.67 -31.19
C GLY A 182 -21.16 -6.16 -30.73
N ALA A 183 -20.71 -6.49 -29.51
CA ALA A 183 -19.41 -6.08 -28.99
C ALA A 183 -18.27 -7.09 -29.27
N GLY A 184 -18.56 -8.19 -29.98
CA GLY A 184 -17.60 -9.24 -30.36
C GLY A 184 -17.52 -10.40 -29.35
N ALA A 185 -17.04 -11.57 -29.78
CA ALA A 185 -17.09 -12.85 -29.05
C ALA A 185 -16.29 -12.91 -27.72
N LYS A 186 -15.67 -11.80 -27.29
CA LYS A 186 -14.88 -11.69 -26.05
C LYS A 186 -15.38 -10.56 -25.14
N SER A 187 -16.49 -9.94 -25.48
CA SER A 187 -17.08 -8.84 -24.74
C SER A 187 -18.19 -9.38 -23.86
N TRP A 188 -18.07 -9.13 -22.56
CA TRP A 188 -19.01 -9.58 -21.54
C TRP A 188 -19.24 -8.46 -20.53
N ASP A 189 -20.38 -8.50 -19.86
CA ASP A 189 -20.77 -7.61 -18.78
C ASP A 189 -21.19 -8.43 -17.55
N CYS A 190 -21.03 -7.87 -16.35
CA CYS A 190 -21.43 -8.53 -15.12
C CYS A 190 -22.86 -8.15 -14.75
N ILE A 191 -23.77 -9.12 -14.79
CA ILE A 191 -25.18 -8.91 -14.50
C ILE A 191 -25.57 -9.70 -13.24
N ASP A 192 -26.30 -9.04 -12.33
CA ASP A 192 -26.94 -9.72 -11.19
C ASP A 192 -28.23 -10.38 -11.66
N THR A 193 -28.12 -11.63 -12.09
CA THR A 193 -29.25 -12.43 -12.58
C THR A 193 -30.25 -12.81 -11.49
N GLN A 194 -29.99 -12.46 -10.23
CA GLN A 194 -30.91 -12.72 -9.12
C GLN A 194 -31.93 -11.60 -8.93
N THR A 195 -31.61 -10.37 -9.38
CA THR A 195 -32.44 -9.17 -9.17
C THR A 195 -32.68 -8.34 -10.42
N ASP A 196 -31.93 -8.55 -11.50
CA ASP A 196 -32.11 -7.82 -12.76
C ASP A 196 -33.41 -8.24 -13.46
N LEU A 197 -34.20 -7.25 -13.90
CA LEU A 197 -35.50 -7.47 -14.52
C LEU A 197 -35.40 -8.07 -15.94
N GLU A 198 -34.37 -7.66 -16.68
CA GLU A 198 -34.19 -8.00 -18.09
C GLU A 198 -33.42 -9.32 -18.27
N SER A 199 -32.71 -9.74 -17.22
CA SER A 199 -31.81 -10.89 -17.18
C SER A 199 -32.16 -11.80 -15.98
N CYS A 200 -33.45 -11.94 -15.67
CA CYS A 200 -33.85 -12.66 -14.49
C CYS A 200 -33.61 -14.17 -14.66
N GLY A 201 -32.82 -14.74 -13.75
CA GLY A 201 -32.48 -16.17 -13.73
C GLY A 201 -31.36 -16.58 -14.71
N GLY A 202 -30.80 -15.66 -15.50
CA GLY A 202 -29.76 -15.97 -16.47
C GLY A 202 -29.39 -14.81 -17.38
N CYS A 203 -28.46 -15.03 -18.31
CA CYS A 203 -28.07 -13.98 -19.26
C CYS A 203 -29.13 -13.81 -20.36
N PRO A 204 -29.36 -12.58 -20.86
CA PRO A 204 -30.41 -12.31 -21.85
C PRO A 204 -30.18 -13.01 -23.19
N TYR A 205 -28.94 -13.41 -23.47
CA TYR A 205 -28.55 -14.16 -24.66
C TYR A 205 -27.63 -15.32 -24.27
N SER A 206 -27.83 -16.47 -24.89
CA SER A 206 -26.91 -17.60 -24.77
C SER A 206 -25.71 -17.40 -25.69
N ASP A 207 -24.53 -17.11 -25.12
CA ASP A 207 -23.27 -17.04 -25.86
C ASP A 207 -22.46 -18.34 -25.70
N LEU A 208 -21.88 -18.83 -26.80
CA LEU A 208 -20.97 -19.98 -26.82
C LEU A 208 -19.65 -19.68 -26.08
N SER A 209 -19.25 -18.40 -26.01
CA SER A 209 -18.05 -17.98 -25.29
C SER A 209 -18.23 -17.95 -23.77
N TYR A 210 -19.47 -17.80 -23.28
CA TYR A 210 -19.81 -17.69 -21.86
C TYR A 210 -21.11 -18.46 -21.55
N PRO A 211 -21.03 -19.79 -21.38
CA PRO A 211 -22.21 -20.62 -21.16
C PRO A 211 -22.88 -20.21 -19.84
N SER A 212 -24.09 -19.68 -19.95
CA SER A 212 -24.94 -19.25 -18.85
C SER A 212 -26.39 -19.67 -19.13
N PRO A 213 -27.21 -19.89 -18.09
CA PRO A 213 -28.64 -20.10 -18.27
C PRO A 213 -29.25 -18.92 -19.03
N LEU A 214 -30.25 -19.17 -19.89
CA LEU A 214 -30.97 -18.11 -20.58
C LEU A 214 -31.91 -17.42 -19.57
N GLY A 215 -31.68 -16.13 -19.36
CA GLY A 215 -32.50 -15.26 -18.53
C GLY A 215 -33.79 -14.87 -19.24
N LYS A 216 -34.74 -14.42 -18.43
CA LYS A 216 -36.02 -13.91 -18.92
C LYS A 216 -36.18 -12.45 -18.53
N ASP A 217 -36.64 -11.66 -19.48
CA ASP A 217 -37.12 -10.31 -19.24
C ASP A 217 -38.53 -10.36 -18.63
N CYS A 218 -38.63 -9.93 -17.38
CA CYS A 218 -39.87 -9.91 -16.61
C CYS A 218 -40.81 -8.78 -17.05
N THR A 219 -40.31 -7.74 -17.71
CA THR A 219 -41.12 -6.60 -18.18
C THR A 219 -41.96 -6.97 -19.40
N LEU A 220 -41.55 -8.00 -20.15
CA LEU A 220 -42.31 -8.54 -21.29
C LEU A 220 -43.50 -9.42 -20.87
N ILE A 221 -43.78 -9.59 -19.57
CA ILE A 221 -44.97 -10.30 -19.11
C ILE A 221 -46.21 -9.49 -19.47
N SER A 222 -47.06 -10.04 -20.32
CA SER A 222 -48.26 -9.34 -20.79
C SER A 222 -49.20 -8.97 -19.63
N GLY A 223 -49.67 -7.72 -19.63
CA GLY A 223 -50.62 -7.21 -18.62
C GLY A 223 -49.99 -6.86 -17.27
N VAL A 224 -48.67 -6.86 -17.15
CA VAL A 224 -47.99 -6.51 -15.90
C VAL A 224 -47.89 -5.00 -15.70
N SER A 225 -48.12 -4.55 -14.47
CA SER A 225 -47.90 -3.16 -14.04
C SER A 225 -46.74 -3.03 -13.06
N ASP A 226 -46.51 -4.04 -12.24
CA ASP A 226 -45.42 -4.07 -11.25
C ASP A 226 -44.88 -5.51 -11.13
N VAL A 227 -43.58 -5.66 -11.33
CA VAL A 227 -42.88 -6.93 -11.39
C VAL A 227 -41.47 -6.76 -10.85
N ALA A 228 -40.97 -7.78 -10.17
CA ALA A 228 -39.62 -7.84 -9.65
C ALA A 228 -38.95 -9.15 -10.09
N CYS A 229 -37.63 -9.13 -10.25
CA CYS A 229 -36.84 -10.36 -10.25
C CYS A 229 -36.43 -10.65 -8.80
N VAL A 230 -36.82 -11.82 -8.29
CA VAL A 230 -36.51 -12.23 -6.91
C VAL A 230 -35.88 -13.61 -6.97
N LYS A 231 -34.58 -13.69 -6.62
CA LYS A 231 -33.80 -14.95 -6.62
C LYS A 231 -33.85 -15.65 -7.99
N GLY A 232 -33.77 -14.87 -9.07
CA GLY A 232 -33.79 -15.38 -10.44
C GLY A 232 -35.17 -15.80 -10.95
N HIS A 233 -36.25 -15.39 -10.28
CA HIS A 233 -37.62 -15.63 -10.72
C HIS A 233 -38.42 -14.34 -10.86
N CYS A 234 -39.15 -14.20 -11.97
CA CYS A 234 -40.10 -13.11 -12.13
C CYS A 234 -41.28 -13.27 -11.16
N VAL A 235 -41.48 -12.27 -10.31
CA VAL A 235 -42.59 -12.18 -9.36
C VAL A 235 -43.43 -10.95 -9.71
N VAL A 236 -44.68 -11.20 -10.10
CA VAL A 236 -45.64 -10.15 -10.44
C VAL A 236 -46.36 -9.70 -9.18
N HIS A 237 -46.30 -8.41 -8.88
CA HIS A 237 -46.96 -7.79 -7.74
C HIS A 237 -48.30 -7.16 -8.13
N LYS A 238 -48.40 -6.61 -9.34
CA LYS A 238 -49.60 -5.92 -9.82
C LYS A 238 -49.78 -6.07 -11.32
N CYS A 239 -51.03 -6.29 -11.75
CA CYS A 239 -51.45 -6.26 -13.14
C CYS A 239 -52.05 -4.90 -13.51
N ILE A 240 -52.02 -4.53 -14.80
CA ILE A 240 -52.75 -3.37 -15.32
C ILE A 240 -54.27 -3.59 -15.23
N SER A 241 -55.05 -2.52 -15.31
CA SER A 241 -56.52 -2.61 -15.32
C SER A 241 -57.04 -3.53 -16.44
N GLY A 242 -58.03 -4.36 -16.13
CA GLY A 242 -58.55 -5.40 -17.04
C GLY A 242 -57.78 -6.72 -16.98
N TYR A 243 -56.76 -6.83 -16.13
CA TYR A 243 -56.01 -8.07 -15.89
C TYR A 243 -55.98 -8.43 -14.40
N ASP A 244 -56.09 -9.73 -14.10
CA ASP A 244 -55.98 -10.30 -12.77
C ASP A 244 -54.71 -11.16 -12.62
N LEU A 245 -54.18 -11.24 -11.40
CA LEU A 245 -52.99 -12.04 -11.08
C LEU A 245 -53.27 -13.54 -11.26
N LYS A 246 -52.44 -14.20 -12.08
CA LYS A 246 -52.40 -15.66 -12.20
C LYS A 246 -51.20 -16.20 -11.42
N GLY A 247 -51.43 -16.50 -10.14
CA GLY A 247 -50.37 -16.88 -9.23
C GLY A 247 -49.39 -15.73 -9.02
N THR A 248 -48.09 -16.04 -8.95
CA THR A 248 -47.02 -15.04 -8.77
C THR A 248 -46.26 -14.70 -10.04
N SER A 249 -46.60 -15.30 -11.18
CA SER A 249 -45.73 -15.28 -12.38
C SER A 249 -46.39 -14.72 -13.64
N GLY A 250 -47.61 -14.22 -13.56
CA GLY A 250 -48.30 -13.68 -14.74
C GLY A 250 -49.62 -12.98 -14.44
N CYS A 251 -50.11 -12.30 -15.46
CA CYS A 251 -51.41 -11.63 -15.49
C CYS A 251 -52.29 -12.27 -16.55
N ILE A 252 -53.58 -12.42 -16.28
CA ILE A 252 -54.58 -12.90 -17.24
C ILE A 252 -55.67 -11.86 -17.42
N TYR A 253 -56.15 -11.71 -18.65
CA TYR A 253 -57.26 -10.81 -18.93
C TYR A 253 -58.51 -11.26 -18.19
N SER A 254 -59.24 -10.31 -17.61
CA SER A 254 -60.44 -10.55 -16.83
C SER A 254 -61.55 -9.65 -17.34
N GLU A 255 -62.55 -10.27 -17.99
CA GLU A 255 -63.69 -9.57 -18.60
C GLU A 255 -64.50 -8.78 -17.55
N ASP A 256 -64.51 -9.25 -16.30
CA ASP A 256 -65.23 -8.62 -15.18
C ASP A 256 -64.63 -7.25 -14.77
N ASN A 257 -63.33 -7.02 -15.02
CA ASN A 257 -62.63 -5.76 -14.67
C ASN A 257 -62.68 -4.70 -15.78
N VAL A 258 -63.13 -5.05 -16.98
CA VAL A 258 -63.23 -4.15 -18.14
C VAL A 258 -64.37 -3.16 -17.97
N VAL A 259 -65.47 -3.61 -17.33
CA VAL A 259 -66.63 -2.78 -17.05
C VAL A 259 -66.28 -1.65 -16.07
N LEU A 260 -65.43 -1.92 -15.08
CA LEU A 260 -64.95 -0.89 -14.14
C LEU A 260 -64.08 0.17 -14.82
N ALA A 261 -63.13 -0.24 -15.69
CA ALA A 261 -62.24 0.71 -16.36
C ALA A 261 -62.97 1.62 -17.37
N ALA A 262 -63.97 1.09 -18.07
CA ALA A 262 -64.81 1.89 -18.97
C ALA A 262 -65.69 2.91 -18.21
N GLN A 263 -66.07 2.60 -16.98
CA GLN A 263 -66.93 3.46 -16.15
C GLN A 263 -66.20 4.68 -15.57
N TYR A 264 -64.87 4.62 -15.42
CA TYR A 264 -64.03 5.76 -15.01
C TYR A 264 -63.52 6.63 -16.18
N GLY A 265 -63.76 6.25 -17.44
CA GLY A 265 -63.28 6.98 -18.63
C GLY A 265 -64.23 8.02 -19.21
N LEU A 266 -65.41 8.23 -18.63
CA LEU A 266 -66.47 9.08 -19.20
C LEU A 266 -66.59 10.49 -18.58
N GLU A 267 -65.73 10.89 -17.64
CA GLU A 267 -65.88 12.17 -16.91
C GLU A 267 -65.02 13.35 -17.41
N HIS A 268 -64.46 13.31 -18.63
CA HIS A 268 -63.72 14.47 -19.17
C HIS A 268 -64.15 14.84 -20.59
N ASN A 269 -65.42 15.24 -20.75
CA ASN A 269 -65.78 16.17 -21.82
C ASN A 269 -67.07 16.93 -21.51
N GLN A 270 -66.98 17.96 -20.67
CA GLN A 270 -67.81 19.16 -20.80
C GLN A 270 -66.96 20.38 -20.44
N LEU A 271 -66.41 21.04 -21.47
CA LEU A 271 -66.56 22.47 -21.77
C LEU A 271 -65.87 22.78 -23.10
#